data_AF-A0A7J7C185-F1
#
_entry.id   AF-A0A7J7C185-F1
#
_cell.length_a   1.000
_cell.length_b   1.000
_cell.length_c   1.000
_cell.angle_alpha   90.00
_cell.angle_beta   90.00
_cell.angle_gamma   90.00
#
_symmetry.space_group_name_H-M   'P 1'
#
loop_
_entity.id
_entity.type
_entity.pdbx_description
1 polymer ?
#
loop_
_entity_poly.entity_id
_entity_poly.type
_entity_poly.pdbx_seq_one_letter_code
_entity_poly.pdbx_strand_id
1 'polypeptide(L)'
;MGISLLGLLGSQVLVRDYHQSCVKIQSFTVREKFSISYKPPKFKLCIGNISVCKSEFIDMDERTSPNEVRKEIENCYELIHRLGRGVVYLGSSRMGPNHSHYSHALELSREIASLLDCTSWSGVGPGLMDAVTMGAMQVGKPVGGFKIAKEAGEWTASKFHPYLPSENYLTCRFFSARKHGLVDAAVRSSCSDKTAVVALPGGIGTLDELFEILALIQLERIGSSLPVPFLVMNYDSFYAKLLDFLGDCEDWGTVSKGEVESLWKVCNTNAEALDYLSDFYNLRAVDRGRNEKEVRTSHKTIS
;
A
#
# COMPACT_ATOMS: atom_id res chain seq x y z
N MET A 1 -28.14 43.73 -52.43
CA MET A 1 -29.27 43.14 -53.17
C MET A 1 -29.02 41.64 -53.23
N GLY A 2 -29.95 40.83 -52.73
CA GLY A 2 -29.83 39.37 -52.74
C GLY A 2 -30.21 38.75 -54.09
N ILE A 3 -29.91 37.45 -54.25
CA ILE A 3 -30.85 36.32 -54.38
C ILE A 3 -30.01 35.04 -54.64
N SER A 4 -30.40 33.95 -53.96
CA SER A 4 -29.92 32.56 -54.06
C SER A 4 -30.25 31.87 -55.40
N LEU A 5 -29.55 30.79 -55.78
CA LEU A 5 -30.02 29.38 -55.66
C LEU A 5 -29.01 28.32 -56.18
N LEU A 6 -28.80 27.30 -55.33
CA LEU A 6 -28.48 25.86 -55.48
C LEU A 6 -27.72 25.26 -56.70
N GLY A 7 -26.82 24.32 -56.35
CA GLY A 7 -26.41 23.16 -57.15
C GLY A 7 -25.44 22.23 -56.41
N LEU A 8 -25.89 21.01 -56.09
CA LEU A 8 -25.23 19.94 -55.31
C LEU A 8 -24.17 19.14 -56.08
N LEU A 9 -23.27 18.50 -55.31
CA LEU A 9 -22.70 17.12 -55.41
C LEU A 9 -21.17 17.08 -55.30
N GLY A 10 -20.69 16.66 -54.13
CA GLY A 10 -19.32 16.22 -53.87
C GLY A 10 -19.32 14.77 -53.39
N SER A 11 -18.51 13.96 -54.05
CA SER A 11 -18.35 12.51 -53.97
C SER A 11 -17.83 11.98 -52.63
N GLN A 12 -18.19 10.75 -52.25
CA GLN A 12 -17.28 9.69 -51.77
C GLN A 12 -18.02 8.34 -51.58
N VAL A 13 -17.45 7.29 -52.17
CA VAL A 13 -17.84 5.86 -52.20
C VAL A 13 -16.48 5.13 -52.16
N LEU A 14 -16.16 4.06 -51.42
CA LEU A 14 -16.83 3.08 -50.57
C LEU A 14 -15.72 2.43 -49.71
N VAL A 15 -15.86 2.28 -48.38
CA VAL A 15 -15.19 1.19 -47.64
C VAL A 15 -16.15 0.68 -46.56
N ARG A 16 -16.19 -0.65 -46.45
CA ARG A 16 -17.22 -1.52 -45.91
C ARG A 16 -17.16 -1.65 -44.38
N ASP A 17 -18.33 -1.67 -43.77
CA ASP A 17 -18.63 -1.69 -42.32
C ASP A 17 -18.15 -2.93 -41.54
N TYR A 18 -17.79 -2.70 -40.27
CA TYR A 18 -18.15 -3.58 -39.15
C TYR A 18 -18.33 -2.78 -37.84
N HIS A 19 -19.37 -3.14 -37.08
CA HIS A 19 -20.00 -2.46 -35.95
C HIS A 19 -19.10 -2.07 -34.76
N GLN A 20 -19.36 -0.88 -34.19
CA GLN A 20 -19.26 -0.67 -32.73
C GLN A 20 -20.30 0.35 -32.24
N SER A 21 -21.23 -0.12 -31.41
CA SER A 21 -22.33 0.66 -30.84
C SER A 21 -21.82 1.56 -29.70
N CYS A 22 -22.06 2.87 -29.85
CA CYS A 22 -21.79 3.88 -28.84
C CYS A 22 -23.10 4.19 -28.09
N VAL A 23 -23.14 3.94 -26.79
CA VAL A 23 -24.25 4.33 -25.92
C VAL A 23 -23.98 5.73 -25.39
N LYS A 24 -24.82 6.70 -25.79
CA LYS A 24 -24.91 8.02 -25.16
C LYS A 24 -26.19 8.11 -24.33
N ILE A 25 -26.02 8.51 -23.08
CA ILE A 25 -27.07 8.83 -22.13
C ILE A 25 -27.65 10.21 -22.47
N GLN A 26 -28.97 10.33 -22.48
CA GLN A 26 -29.67 11.60 -22.29
C GLN A 26 -30.82 11.40 -21.30
N SER A 27 -30.85 12.29 -20.31
CA SER A 27 -31.87 12.42 -19.27
C SER A 27 -33.18 12.95 -19.84
N PHE A 28 -34.31 12.38 -19.44
CA PHE A 28 -35.60 13.07 -19.49
C PHE A 28 -36.46 12.69 -18.28
N THR A 29 -36.91 13.72 -17.57
CA THR A 29 -37.87 13.67 -16.46
C THR A 29 -39.27 13.76 -17.05
N VAL A 30 -40.08 12.70 -16.98
CA VAL A 30 -41.54 12.80 -17.14
C VAL A 30 -42.23 11.85 -16.17
N ARG A 31 -43.21 12.41 -15.47
CA ARG A 31 -44.02 11.82 -14.42
C ARG A 31 -45.26 11.20 -15.05
N GLU A 32 -45.32 9.87 -15.17
CA GLU A 32 -46.56 9.17 -15.55
C GLU A 32 -46.95 8.12 -14.51
N LYS A 33 -48.18 8.27 -14.01
CA LYS A 33 -48.86 7.29 -13.16
C LYS A 33 -49.33 6.13 -14.01
N PHE A 34 -48.78 4.94 -13.79
CA PHE A 34 -49.40 3.69 -14.23
C PHE A 34 -50.02 2.98 -13.02
N SER A 35 -51.35 2.96 -12.97
CA SER A 35 -52.12 2.10 -12.08
C SER A 35 -52.26 0.72 -12.71
N ILE A 36 -51.65 -0.30 -12.09
CA ILE A 36 -51.93 -1.70 -12.41
C ILE A 36 -52.44 -2.37 -11.15
N SER A 37 -53.67 -2.85 -11.22
CA SER A 37 -54.36 -3.59 -10.16
C SER A 37 -53.90 -5.05 -10.19
N TYR A 38 -53.39 -5.56 -9.06
CA TYR A 38 -53.24 -6.99 -8.80
C TYR A 38 -53.90 -7.34 -7.45
N LYS A 39 -54.82 -8.31 -7.47
CA LYS A 39 -55.40 -8.91 -6.24
C LYS A 39 -54.45 -9.98 -5.70
N PRO A 40 -54.21 -10.07 -4.37
CA PRO A 40 -53.28 -11.05 -3.81
C PRO A 40 -53.99 -12.36 -3.44
N PRO A 41 -53.31 -13.52 -3.47
CA PRO A 41 -53.75 -14.68 -2.72
C PRO A 41 -53.26 -14.58 -1.27
N LYS A 42 -54.15 -14.92 -0.32
CA LYS A 42 -53.86 -14.92 1.12
C LYS A 42 -52.94 -16.09 1.48
N PHE A 43 -51.70 -15.81 1.85
CA PHE A 43 -50.84 -16.74 2.58
C PHE A 43 -50.58 -16.20 4.00
N LYS A 44 -50.86 -17.03 5.01
CA LYS A 44 -50.58 -16.78 6.43
C LYS A 44 -49.06 -16.74 6.62
N LEU A 45 -48.54 -15.62 7.10
CA LEU A 45 -47.14 -15.50 7.51
C LEU A 45 -47.02 -15.90 8.99
N CYS A 46 -46.30 -16.99 9.27
CA CYS A 46 -45.82 -17.29 10.61
C CYS A 46 -44.65 -16.36 10.92
N ILE A 47 -44.75 -15.59 12.01
CA ILE A 47 -43.66 -14.76 12.52
C ILE A 47 -42.70 -15.68 13.27
N GLY A 48 -41.60 -16.04 12.61
CA GLY A 48 -40.41 -16.61 13.24
C GLY A 48 -39.35 -15.53 13.37
N ASN A 49 -38.83 -15.32 14.58
CA ASN A 49 -37.76 -14.36 14.85
C ASN A 49 -36.48 -14.75 14.11
N ILE A 50 -36.17 -14.06 13.01
CA ILE A 50 -34.85 -14.12 12.38
C ILE A 50 -33.98 -13.10 13.10
N SER A 51 -33.08 -13.60 13.94
CA SER A 51 -31.96 -12.84 14.48
C SER A 51 -31.02 -12.47 13.33
N VAL A 52 -31.19 -11.26 12.79
CA VAL A 52 -30.28 -10.69 11.80
C VAL A 52 -29.00 -10.29 12.53
N CYS A 53 -27.93 -11.07 12.32
CA CYS A 53 -26.57 -10.59 12.58
C CYS A 53 -26.38 -9.30 11.78
N LYS A 54 -26.18 -8.18 12.48
CA LYS A 54 -25.78 -6.92 11.86
C LYS A 54 -24.43 -7.13 11.18
N SER A 55 -24.42 -7.35 9.87
CA SER A 55 -23.26 -7.01 9.07
C SER A 55 -23.15 -5.48 9.13
N GLU A 56 -22.18 -4.96 9.88
CA GLU A 56 -21.85 -3.54 9.83
C GLU A 56 -21.29 -3.25 8.43
N PHE A 57 -22.15 -2.81 7.51
CA PHE A 57 -21.73 -2.24 6.25
C PHE A 57 -20.80 -1.07 6.56
N ILE A 58 -19.59 -1.10 6.00
CA ILE A 58 -18.69 0.05 6.04
C ILE A 58 -19.34 1.10 5.13
N ASP A 59 -19.83 2.15 5.77
CA ASP A 59 -20.50 3.24 5.08
C ASP A 59 -19.53 3.89 4.10
N MET A 60 -19.91 3.91 2.83
CA MET A 60 -19.20 4.66 1.78
C MET A 60 -19.63 6.12 1.87
N ASP A 61 -19.39 6.72 3.03
CA ASP A 61 -19.80 8.08 3.31
C ASP A 61 -19.00 9.08 2.48
N GLU A 62 -19.72 9.98 1.81
CA GLU A 62 -19.16 11.21 1.30
C GLU A 62 -18.42 11.95 2.42
N ARG A 63 -17.33 12.67 2.07
CA ARG A 63 -16.61 13.49 3.03
C ARG A 63 -17.56 14.57 3.57
N THR A 64 -18.07 14.40 4.78
CA THR A 64 -19.07 15.33 5.34
C THR A 64 -18.41 16.58 5.93
N SER A 65 -17.18 16.46 6.45
CA SER A 65 -16.45 17.58 7.05
C SER A 65 -14.92 17.39 7.03
N PRO A 66 -14.12 18.47 6.80
CA PRO A 66 -12.67 18.43 6.99
C PRO A 66 -12.23 18.00 8.40
N ASN A 67 -13.07 18.23 9.41
CA ASN A 67 -12.78 17.84 10.79
C ASN A 67 -12.65 16.34 10.99
N GLU A 68 -13.35 15.54 10.19
CA GLU A 68 -13.28 14.08 10.28
C GLU A 68 -11.91 13.59 9.79
N VAL A 69 -11.38 14.17 8.71
CA VAL A 69 -10.04 13.86 8.20
C VAL A 69 -8.97 14.30 9.20
N ARG A 70 -9.11 15.51 9.77
CA ARG A 70 -8.22 16.00 10.83
C ARG A 70 -8.15 15.03 12.00
N LYS A 71 -9.31 14.61 12.51
CA LYS A 71 -9.38 13.68 13.65
C LYS A 71 -8.78 12.32 13.33
N GLU A 72 -8.96 11.82 12.10
CA GLU A 72 -8.35 10.55 11.72
C GLU A 72 -6.81 10.65 11.59
N ILE A 73 -6.29 11.78 11.11
CA ILE A 73 -4.84 12.07 11.12
C ILE A 73 -4.32 12.15 12.55
N GLU A 74 -5.04 12.81 13.47
CA GLU A 74 -4.67 12.85 14.91
C GLU A 74 -4.57 11.43 15.50
N ASN A 75 -5.54 10.56 15.22
CA ASN A 75 -5.48 9.16 15.64
C ASN A 75 -4.29 8.40 15.04
N CYS A 76 -3.87 8.72 13.81
CA CYS A 76 -2.68 8.14 13.21
C CYS A 76 -1.42 8.53 14.00
N TYR A 77 -1.29 9.82 14.34
CA TYR A 77 -0.20 10.30 15.20
C TYR A 77 -0.20 9.61 16.55
N GLU A 78 -1.34 9.51 17.23
CA GLU A 78 -1.43 8.83 18.53
C GLU A 78 -0.96 7.37 18.47
N LEU A 79 -1.32 6.64 17.41
CA LEU A 79 -0.85 5.27 17.18
C LEU A 79 0.67 5.21 16.97
N ILE A 80 1.23 6.13 16.17
CA ILE A 80 2.68 6.21 15.89
C ILE A 80 3.45 6.59 17.14
N HIS A 81 2.96 7.56 17.93
CA HIS A 81 3.56 7.95 19.19
C HIS A 81 3.61 6.80 20.19
N ARG A 82 2.57 5.95 20.22
CA ARG A 82 2.50 4.78 21.10
C ARG A 82 3.45 3.66 20.65
N LEU A 83 3.45 3.32 19.37
CA LEU A 83 4.22 2.19 18.85
C LEU A 83 5.65 2.56 18.47
N GLY A 84 5.96 3.83 18.28
CA GLY A 84 7.22 4.31 17.74
C GLY A 84 7.28 4.24 16.21
N ARG A 85 8.05 5.16 15.62
CA ARG A 85 8.38 5.14 14.20
C ARG A 85 9.32 3.97 13.87
N GLY A 86 9.38 3.58 12.62
CA GLY A 86 10.21 2.46 12.20
C GLY A 86 10.18 2.21 10.70
N VAL A 87 10.14 0.95 10.29
CA VAL A 87 10.21 0.59 8.88
C VAL A 87 8.82 0.44 8.31
N VAL A 88 8.54 1.19 7.25
CA VAL A 88 7.28 1.12 6.50
C VAL A 88 7.47 0.25 5.28
N TYR A 89 6.65 -0.79 5.17
CA TYR A 89 6.65 -1.72 4.05
C TYR A 89 5.43 -1.49 3.17
N LEU A 90 5.69 -1.30 1.88
CA LEU A 90 4.68 -1.14 0.84
C LEU A 90 4.73 -2.40 -0.03
N GLY A 91 3.60 -3.01 -0.37
CA GLY A 91 3.64 -4.24 -1.16
C GLY A 91 2.29 -4.74 -1.64
N SER A 92 2.32 -5.73 -2.53
CA SER A 92 1.12 -6.31 -3.13
C SER A 92 0.18 -6.92 -2.09
N SER A 93 -1.11 -6.60 -2.16
CA SER A 93 -2.18 -7.30 -1.44
C SER A 93 -2.56 -8.65 -2.05
N ARG A 94 -1.96 -9.02 -3.20
CA ARG A 94 -2.37 -10.18 -4.02
C ARG A 94 -1.33 -11.30 -4.07
N MET A 95 -0.09 -11.04 -3.67
CA MET A 95 0.97 -12.06 -3.63
C MET A 95 0.91 -12.77 -2.28
N GLY A 96 0.07 -13.81 -2.19
CA GLY A 96 -0.15 -14.60 -0.98
C GLY A 96 0.93 -15.66 -0.69
N PRO A 97 0.73 -16.52 0.32
CA PRO A 97 1.74 -17.47 0.83
C PRO A 97 2.34 -18.45 -0.19
N ASN A 98 1.65 -18.70 -1.30
CA ASN A 98 2.13 -19.60 -2.36
C ASN A 98 3.07 -18.89 -3.37
N HIS A 99 3.32 -17.59 -3.22
CA HIS A 99 4.19 -16.81 -4.10
C HIS A 99 5.57 -16.64 -3.45
N SER A 100 6.67 -16.81 -4.21
CA SER A 100 8.05 -16.71 -3.69
C SER A 100 8.32 -15.40 -2.95
N HIS A 101 7.82 -14.28 -3.49
CA HIS A 101 7.98 -12.95 -2.89
C HIS A 101 7.32 -12.82 -1.50
N TYR A 102 6.31 -13.64 -1.18
CA TYR A 102 5.73 -13.66 0.17
C TYR A 102 6.78 -14.17 1.18
N SER A 103 7.46 -15.28 0.88
CA SER A 103 8.53 -15.81 1.72
C SER A 103 9.69 -14.83 1.86
N HIS A 104 10.11 -14.20 0.75
CA HIS A 104 11.17 -13.18 0.79
C HIS A 104 10.77 -11.98 1.67
N ALA A 105 9.53 -11.49 1.55
CA ALA A 105 9.04 -10.35 2.34
C ALA A 105 8.94 -10.68 3.84
N LEU A 106 8.51 -11.90 4.19
CA LEU A 106 8.46 -12.37 5.56
C LEU A 106 9.86 -12.45 6.18
N GLU A 107 10.82 -13.03 5.45
CA GLU A 107 12.20 -13.11 5.92
C GLU A 107 12.83 -11.73 6.06
N LEU A 108 12.63 -10.86 5.06
CA LEU A 108 13.16 -9.50 5.06
C LEU A 108 12.65 -8.72 6.27
N SER A 109 11.34 -8.75 6.55
CA SER A 109 10.79 -7.98 7.67
C SER A 109 11.27 -8.49 9.01
N ARG A 110 11.41 -9.81 9.16
CA ARG A 110 11.98 -10.44 10.36
C ARG A 110 13.41 -9.99 10.60
N GLU A 111 14.23 -9.99 9.55
CA GLU A 111 15.65 -9.63 9.62
C GLU A 111 15.83 -8.13 9.89
N ILE A 112 15.09 -7.27 9.19
CA ILE A 112 15.13 -5.82 9.39
C ILE A 112 14.63 -5.45 10.80
N ALA A 113 13.53 -6.03 11.26
CA ALA A 113 13.01 -5.76 12.61
C ALA A 113 14.01 -6.17 13.70
N SER A 114 14.76 -7.26 13.49
CA SER A 114 15.84 -7.67 14.38
C SER A 114 17.05 -6.75 14.32
N LEU A 115 17.44 -6.31 13.12
CA LEU A 115 18.60 -5.46 12.87
C LEU A 115 18.41 -4.04 13.43
N LEU A 116 17.26 -3.44 13.14
CA LEU A 116 16.98 -2.05 13.47
C LEU A 116 16.35 -1.87 14.85
N ASP A 117 15.75 -2.92 15.44
CA ASP A 117 15.07 -2.82 16.73
C ASP A 117 14.00 -1.71 16.76
N CYS A 118 13.14 -1.72 15.74
CA CYS A 118 12.10 -0.72 15.55
C CYS A 118 10.77 -1.37 15.15
N THR A 119 9.72 -0.55 15.10
CA THR A 119 8.38 -0.98 14.70
C THR A 119 8.31 -1.27 13.21
N SER A 120 7.62 -2.32 12.82
CA SER A 120 7.30 -2.59 11.41
C SER A 120 5.89 -2.10 11.10
N TRP A 121 5.76 -1.28 10.07
CA TRP A 121 4.52 -0.63 9.64
C TRP A 121 4.11 -1.11 8.27
N SER A 122 2.81 -1.36 8.06
CA SER A 122 2.26 -1.65 6.72
C SER A 122 0.79 -1.23 6.62
N GLY A 123 0.15 -1.51 5.48
CA GLY A 123 -1.31 -1.40 5.36
C GLY A 123 -2.09 -2.49 6.11
N VAL A 124 -1.41 -3.50 6.68
CA VAL A 124 -1.99 -4.64 7.43
C VAL A 124 -3.16 -5.30 6.68
N GLY A 125 -2.99 -5.44 5.37
CA GLY A 125 -3.85 -6.21 4.49
C GLY A 125 -3.27 -7.59 4.17
N PRO A 126 -3.90 -8.36 3.27
CA PRO A 126 -3.38 -9.64 2.81
C PRO A 126 -2.09 -9.49 1.97
N GLY A 127 -1.55 -10.62 1.50
CA GLY A 127 -0.41 -10.64 0.58
C GLY A 127 0.91 -10.28 1.28
N LEU A 128 1.72 -9.43 0.66
CA LEU A 128 3.03 -9.07 1.21
C LEU A 128 2.93 -8.23 2.49
N MET A 129 1.82 -7.51 2.71
CA MET A 129 1.59 -6.80 3.97
C MET A 129 1.42 -7.77 5.15
N ASP A 130 0.74 -8.89 4.91
CA ASP A 130 0.59 -9.99 5.87
C ASP A 130 1.94 -10.69 6.11
N ALA A 131 2.71 -10.96 5.05
CA ALA A 131 4.06 -11.53 5.16
C ALA A 131 4.97 -10.68 6.08
N VAL A 132 4.99 -9.37 5.86
CA VAL A 132 5.78 -8.42 6.65
C VAL A 132 5.34 -8.44 8.11
N THR A 133 4.03 -8.34 8.34
CA THR A 133 3.42 -8.37 9.67
C THR A 133 3.85 -9.63 10.44
N MET A 134 3.73 -10.79 9.80
CA MET A 134 4.11 -12.07 10.39
C MET A 134 5.61 -12.16 10.69
N GLY A 135 6.46 -11.72 9.77
CA GLY A 135 7.92 -11.76 9.95
C GLY A 135 8.39 -10.91 11.13
N ALA A 136 7.84 -9.70 11.29
CA ALA A 136 8.16 -8.83 12.42
C ALA A 136 7.64 -9.38 13.77
N MET A 137 6.44 -9.98 13.78
CA MET A 137 5.88 -10.62 14.98
C MET A 137 6.72 -11.81 15.46
N GLN A 138 7.35 -12.58 14.56
CA GLN A 138 8.17 -13.73 14.91
C GLN A 138 9.39 -13.38 15.79
N VAL A 139 9.86 -12.14 15.74
CA VAL A 139 10.99 -11.64 16.54
C VAL A 139 10.56 -10.75 17.70
N GLY A 140 9.24 -10.74 18.01
CA GLY A 140 8.67 -10.04 19.15
C GLY A 140 8.77 -8.51 19.08
N LYS A 141 8.98 -7.95 17.88
CA LYS A 141 9.03 -6.50 17.67
C LYS A 141 7.64 -5.93 17.45
N PRO A 142 7.39 -4.64 17.79
CA PRO A 142 6.10 -4.03 17.58
C PRO A 142 5.72 -4.01 16.10
N VAL A 143 4.43 -4.20 15.82
CA VAL A 143 3.86 -4.08 14.48
C VAL A 143 2.73 -3.06 14.51
N GLY A 144 2.79 -2.10 13.58
CA GLY A 144 1.80 -1.04 13.40
C GLY A 144 1.11 -1.14 12.04
N GLY A 145 -0.13 -0.64 11.94
CA GLY A 145 -0.88 -0.74 10.69
C GLY A 145 -1.88 0.37 10.42
N PHE A 146 -2.02 0.74 9.14
CA PHE A 146 -3.07 1.62 8.65
C PHE A 146 -3.93 0.90 7.62
N LYS A 147 -4.97 0.21 8.13
CA LYS A 147 -5.91 -0.56 7.33
C LYS A 147 -6.84 0.35 6.54
N ILE A 148 -7.32 -0.10 5.39
CA ILE A 148 -8.49 0.48 4.71
C ILE A 148 -9.54 -0.59 4.44
N ALA A 149 -10.79 -0.15 4.31
CA ALA A 149 -11.97 -1.02 4.18
C ALA A 149 -12.04 -1.86 2.90
N LYS A 150 -11.37 -1.40 1.83
CA LYS A 150 -11.39 -2.07 0.53
C LYS A 150 -9.98 -2.24 0.01
N GLU A 151 -9.54 -3.49 -0.10
CA GLU A 151 -8.22 -3.85 -0.59
C GLU A 151 -8.31 -5.03 -1.56
N ALA A 152 -7.40 -5.09 -2.53
CA ALA A 152 -7.38 -6.09 -3.61
C ALA A 152 -8.66 -6.17 -4.50
N GLY A 153 -9.68 -5.35 -4.25
CA GLY A 153 -10.99 -5.41 -4.91
C GLY A 153 -12.09 -5.95 -4.01
N GLU A 154 -11.73 -6.44 -2.82
CA GLU A 154 -12.63 -7.04 -1.84
C GLU A 154 -12.89 -6.07 -0.69
N TRP A 155 -14.14 -6.07 -0.23
CA TRP A 155 -14.50 -5.42 1.02
C TRP A 155 -14.00 -6.27 2.16
N THR A 156 -13.18 -5.71 3.04
CA THR A 156 -12.86 -6.38 4.30
C THR A 156 -14.13 -6.28 5.15
N ALA A 157 -14.90 -7.38 5.21
CA ALA A 157 -16.18 -7.43 5.93
C ALA A 157 -16.06 -7.08 7.42
N SER A 158 -14.83 -7.10 7.95
CA SER A 158 -14.50 -6.74 9.31
C SER A 158 -13.62 -5.48 9.33
N LYS A 159 -13.97 -4.54 10.21
CA LYS A 159 -13.05 -3.46 10.62
C LYS A 159 -11.85 -3.98 11.42
N PHE A 160 -11.86 -5.27 11.79
CA PHE A 160 -10.84 -5.90 12.60
C PHE A 160 -9.83 -6.69 11.76
N HIS A 161 -8.57 -6.64 12.17
CA HIS A 161 -7.52 -7.51 11.63
C HIS A 161 -7.73 -8.95 12.15
N PRO A 162 -7.44 -10.00 11.36
CA PRO A 162 -7.68 -11.40 11.77
C PRO A 162 -6.92 -11.84 13.02
N TYR A 163 -5.73 -11.26 13.28
CA TYR A 163 -4.88 -11.68 14.40
C TYR A 163 -4.06 -10.56 15.05
N LEU A 164 -4.09 -9.32 14.50
CA LEU A 164 -3.38 -8.21 15.14
C LEU A 164 -4.29 -7.62 16.22
N PRO A 165 -3.76 -7.28 17.41
CA PRO A 165 -4.53 -6.56 18.41
C PRO A 165 -5.02 -5.22 17.89
N SER A 166 -6.21 -4.80 18.31
CA SER A 166 -6.85 -3.54 17.83
C SER A 166 -6.05 -2.28 18.18
N GLU A 167 -5.22 -2.34 19.22
CA GLU A 167 -4.32 -1.28 19.64
C GLU A 167 -3.09 -1.13 18.75
N ASN A 168 -2.88 -2.05 17.79
CA ASN A 168 -1.74 -2.04 16.88
C ASN A 168 -2.06 -1.45 15.50
N TYR A 169 -3.33 -1.19 15.18
CA TYR A 169 -3.69 -0.64 13.88
C TYR A 169 -4.87 0.33 13.95
N LEU A 170 -4.96 1.19 12.94
CA LEU A 170 -6.12 2.04 12.71
C LEU A 170 -6.78 1.64 11.39
N THR A 171 -8.08 1.41 11.40
CA THR A 171 -8.86 1.24 10.16
C THR A 171 -9.30 2.61 9.67
N CYS A 172 -8.51 3.17 8.76
CA CYS A 172 -8.75 4.47 8.16
C CYS A 172 -9.95 4.42 7.20
N ARG A 173 -10.87 5.36 7.36
CA ARG A 173 -11.93 5.65 6.39
C ARG A 173 -11.38 6.48 5.23
N PHE A 174 -10.47 7.42 5.51
CA PHE A 174 -9.92 8.31 4.51
C PHE A 174 -8.54 7.83 4.06
N PHE A 175 -8.41 7.61 2.75
CA PHE A 175 -7.13 7.23 2.15
C PHE A 175 -6.03 8.26 2.41
N SER A 176 -6.37 9.55 2.47
CA SER A 176 -5.43 10.61 2.82
C SER A 176 -4.87 10.49 4.25
N ALA A 177 -5.67 10.05 5.22
CA ALA A 177 -5.20 9.84 6.58
C ALA A 177 -4.29 8.62 6.66
N ARG A 178 -4.64 7.51 5.97
CA ARG A 178 -3.77 6.33 5.83
C ARG A 178 -2.40 6.70 5.26
N LYS A 179 -2.38 7.45 4.16
CA LYS A 179 -1.14 7.90 3.52
C LYS A 179 -0.29 8.73 4.47
N HIS A 180 -0.92 9.68 5.16
CA HIS A 180 -0.26 10.50 6.17
C HIS A 180 0.36 9.66 7.29
N GLY A 181 -0.38 8.67 7.80
CA GLY A 181 0.12 7.75 8.82
C GLY A 181 1.32 6.93 8.35
N LEU A 182 1.29 6.39 7.13
CA LEU A 182 2.42 5.65 6.56
C LEU A 182 3.66 6.54 6.36
N VAL A 183 3.48 7.77 5.86
CA VAL A 183 4.58 8.73 5.72
C VAL A 183 5.18 9.05 7.09
N ASP A 184 4.35 9.44 8.08
CA ASP A 184 4.86 9.86 9.39
C ASP A 184 5.54 8.70 10.15
N ALA A 185 5.08 7.46 9.96
CA ALA A 185 5.69 6.27 10.56
C ALA A 185 7.14 6.02 10.10
N ALA A 186 7.55 6.52 8.93
CA ALA A 186 8.91 6.40 8.39
C ALA A 186 9.81 7.62 8.67
N VAL A 187 9.27 8.73 9.16
CA VAL A 187 10.04 9.97 9.35
C VAL A 187 11.14 9.78 10.40
N ARG A 188 12.36 10.26 10.11
CA ARG A 188 13.41 10.42 11.13
C ARG A 188 13.35 11.82 11.70
N SER A 189 13.14 11.93 13.00
CA SER A 189 13.18 13.19 13.76
C SER A 189 14.41 13.30 14.66
N SER A 190 15.12 12.20 14.90
CA SER A 190 16.36 12.15 15.67
C SER A 190 17.41 11.25 15.00
N CYS A 191 18.69 11.49 15.27
CA CYS A 191 19.77 10.61 14.85
C CYS A 191 19.65 9.19 15.42
N SER A 192 18.97 9.03 16.56
CA SER A 192 18.67 7.73 17.17
C SER A 192 17.55 6.96 16.48
N ASP A 193 16.75 7.62 15.64
CA ASP A 193 15.64 6.98 14.96
C ASP A 193 16.18 6.07 13.85
N LYS A 194 15.78 4.80 13.94
CA LYS A 194 16.02 3.79 12.90
C LYS A 194 14.70 3.54 12.18
N THR A 195 14.56 4.14 11.01
CA THR A 195 13.37 4.03 10.17
C THR A 195 13.79 3.69 8.75
N ALA A 196 12.89 3.18 7.93
CA ALA A 196 13.17 2.98 6.53
C ALA A 196 11.84 2.89 5.77
N VAL A 197 11.93 3.02 4.45
CA VAL A 197 10.84 2.68 3.56
C VAL A 197 11.30 1.51 2.69
N VAL A 198 10.50 0.46 2.61
CA VAL A 198 10.78 -0.73 1.82
C VAL A 198 9.63 -0.96 0.85
N ALA A 199 9.87 -0.69 -0.43
CA ALA A 199 8.95 -1.01 -1.51
C ALA A 199 9.17 -2.44 -2.00
N LEU A 200 8.27 -3.34 -1.62
CA LEU A 200 8.18 -4.70 -2.13
C LEU A 200 7.36 -4.73 -3.42
N PRO A 201 7.52 -5.78 -4.27
CA PRO A 201 6.74 -5.96 -5.48
C PRO A 201 5.23 -5.75 -5.29
N GLY A 202 4.64 -4.93 -6.15
CA GLY A 202 3.33 -4.35 -5.90
C GLY A 202 2.64 -3.75 -7.12
N GLY A 203 1.36 -3.46 -6.95
CA GLY A 203 0.51 -2.85 -7.99
C GLY A 203 0.30 -1.35 -7.77
N ILE A 204 -0.81 -0.83 -8.30
CA ILE A 204 -1.16 0.61 -8.25
C ILE A 204 -1.07 1.19 -6.83
N GLY A 205 -1.63 0.52 -5.81
CA GLY A 205 -1.58 1.02 -4.44
C GLY A 205 -0.15 1.15 -3.89
N THR A 206 0.70 0.16 -4.19
CA THR A 206 2.11 0.20 -3.81
C THR A 206 2.85 1.32 -4.54
N LEU A 207 2.61 1.48 -5.84
CA LEU A 207 3.24 2.54 -6.63
C LEU A 207 2.78 3.94 -6.19
N ASP A 208 1.52 4.09 -5.80
CA ASP A 208 0.97 5.34 -5.27
C ASP A 208 1.64 5.75 -3.94
N GLU A 209 1.79 4.82 -3.00
CA GLU A 209 2.51 5.07 -1.73
C GLU A 209 4.02 5.28 -1.98
N LEU A 210 4.63 4.51 -2.89
CA LEU A 210 6.05 4.60 -3.27
C LEU A 210 6.39 5.98 -3.86
N PHE A 211 5.62 6.43 -4.85
CA PHE A 211 5.88 7.72 -5.50
C PHE A 211 5.51 8.91 -4.62
N GLU A 212 4.52 8.79 -3.73
CA GLU A 212 4.24 9.84 -2.74
C GLU A 212 5.44 10.06 -1.82
N ILE A 213 6.00 9.00 -1.25
CA ILE A 213 7.18 9.10 -0.38
C ILE A 213 8.39 9.61 -1.17
N LEU A 214 8.61 9.10 -2.39
CA LEU A 214 9.71 9.55 -3.24
C LEU A 214 9.63 11.06 -3.50
N ALA A 215 8.44 11.56 -3.86
CA ALA A 215 8.21 12.98 -4.09
C ALA A 215 8.45 13.81 -2.82
N LEU A 216 8.07 13.31 -1.63
CA LEU A 216 8.32 14.01 -0.37
C LEU A 216 9.82 14.09 -0.04
N ILE A 217 10.60 13.07 -0.36
CA ILE A 217 12.07 13.09 -0.22
C ILE A 217 12.67 14.05 -1.24
N GLN A 218 12.27 13.96 -2.51
CA GLN A 218 12.71 14.86 -3.58
C GLN A 218 12.46 16.33 -3.25
N LEU A 219 11.29 16.64 -2.66
CA LEU A 219 10.91 17.99 -2.23
C LEU A 219 11.49 18.40 -0.87
N GLU A 220 12.36 17.57 -0.28
CA GLU A 220 12.99 17.81 1.03
C GLU A 220 11.96 18.03 2.16
N ARG A 221 10.74 17.51 2.01
CA ARG A 221 9.69 17.58 3.05
C ARG A 221 9.93 16.55 4.15
N ILE A 222 10.53 15.42 3.79
CA ILE A 222 11.10 14.44 4.70
C ILE A 222 12.54 14.16 4.24
N GLY A 223 13.42 13.74 5.15
CA GLY A 223 14.78 13.35 4.76
C GLY A 223 15.79 14.50 4.63
N SER A 224 15.37 15.76 4.68
CA SER A 224 16.25 16.92 4.40
C SER A 224 17.36 17.11 5.43
N SER A 225 17.02 17.15 6.72
CA SER A 225 18.02 17.20 7.80
C SER A 225 18.53 15.81 8.20
N LEU A 226 17.65 14.81 8.14
CA LEU A 226 17.93 13.44 8.54
C LEU A 226 17.43 12.49 7.44
N PRO A 227 18.33 12.00 6.56
CA PRO A 227 17.93 11.15 5.44
C PRO A 227 17.15 9.92 5.90
N VAL A 228 16.10 9.56 5.15
CA VAL A 228 15.31 8.34 5.39
C VAL A 228 15.74 7.31 4.34
N PRO A 229 16.26 6.13 4.73
CA PRO A 229 16.67 5.12 3.76
C PRO A 229 15.44 4.56 3.06
N PHE A 230 15.42 4.63 1.73
CA PHE A 230 14.35 4.11 0.88
C PHE A 230 14.89 2.98 0.01
N LEU A 231 14.39 1.77 0.22
CA LEU A 231 14.77 0.57 -0.50
C LEU A 231 13.65 0.16 -1.49
N VAL A 232 14.06 -0.22 -2.70
CA VAL A 232 13.18 -0.81 -3.71
C VAL A 232 13.62 -2.24 -3.96
N MET A 233 12.78 -3.21 -3.58
CA MET A 233 13.08 -4.64 -3.71
C MET A 233 12.72 -5.13 -5.12
N ASN A 234 13.73 -5.23 -5.98
CA ASN A 234 13.63 -5.64 -7.37
C ASN A 234 13.77 -7.16 -7.56
N TYR A 235 13.05 -7.94 -6.74
CA TYR A 235 13.06 -9.40 -6.85
C TYR A 235 12.66 -9.84 -8.26
N ASP A 236 13.43 -10.74 -8.84
CA ASP A 236 13.19 -11.28 -10.19
C ASP A 236 13.03 -10.18 -11.26
N SER A 237 13.71 -9.04 -11.09
CA SER A 237 13.59 -7.87 -11.97
C SER A 237 12.17 -7.28 -12.07
N PHE A 238 11.35 -7.43 -11.03
CA PHE A 238 9.96 -6.96 -11.00
C PHE A 238 9.81 -5.47 -11.40
N TYR A 239 10.72 -4.61 -10.95
CA TYR A 239 10.72 -3.17 -11.21
C TYR A 239 11.55 -2.75 -12.42
N ALA A 240 12.21 -3.67 -13.15
CA ALA A 240 13.10 -3.32 -14.26
C ALA A 240 12.44 -2.37 -15.27
N LYS A 241 11.21 -2.68 -15.73
CA LYS A 241 10.49 -1.80 -16.67
C LYS A 241 10.10 -0.43 -16.11
N LEU A 242 9.88 -0.34 -14.79
CA LEU A 242 9.61 0.94 -14.14
C LEU A 242 10.88 1.78 -14.07
N LEU A 243 12.01 1.14 -13.75
CA LEU A 243 13.31 1.79 -13.73
C LEU A 243 13.73 2.26 -15.13
N ASP A 244 13.49 1.45 -16.17
CA ASP A 244 13.70 1.85 -17.57
C ASP A 244 12.85 3.08 -17.92
N PHE A 245 11.56 3.08 -17.55
CA PHE A 245 10.68 4.23 -17.78
C PHE A 245 11.13 5.50 -17.05
N LEU A 246 11.70 5.38 -15.86
CA LEU A 246 12.28 6.53 -15.16
C LEU A 246 13.57 7.02 -15.85
N GLY A 247 14.33 6.12 -16.47
CA GLY A 247 15.43 6.49 -17.38
C GLY A 247 14.93 7.30 -18.58
N ASP A 248 13.84 6.87 -19.22
CA ASP A 248 13.21 7.64 -20.31
C ASP A 248 12.76 9.04 -19.83
N CYS A 249 12.29 9.15 -18.58
CA CYS A 249 11.92 10.43 -17.98
C CYS A 249 13.12 11.38 -17.83
N GLU A 250 14.31 10.87 -17.51
CA GLU A 250 15.56 11.66 -17.51
C GLU A 250 15.90 12.17 -18.91
N ASP A 251 15.79 11.31 -19.92
CA ASP A 251 16.05 11.67 -21.32
C ASP A 251 15.06 12.73 -21.85
N TRP A 252 13.82 12.69 -21.37
CA TRP A 252 12.78 13.66 -21.72
C TRP A 252 12.87 14.96 -20.91
N GLY A 253 13.73 15.00 -19.88
CA GLY A 253 13.92 16.16 -19.00
C GLY A 253 12.77 16.38 -18.01
N THR A 254 12.00 15.35 -17.69
CA THR A 254 10.95 15.43 -16.65
C THR A 254 11.50 15.15 -15.24
N VAL A 255 12.69 14.55 -15.16
CA VAL A 255 13.54 14.43 -13.97
C VAL A 255 14.98 14.75 -14.35
N SER A 256 15.80 15.23 -13.40
CA SER A 256 17.21 15.48 -13.67
C SER A 256 18.00 14.17 -13.70
N LYS A 257 19.05 14.11 -14.53
CA LYS A 257 19.88 12.91 -14.64
C LYS A 257 20.48 12.48 -13.29
N GLY A 258 20.20 11.24 -12.87
CA GLY A 258 20.66 10.67 -11.60
C GLY A 258 19.93 11.18 -10.36
N GLU A 259 18.93 12.06 -10.52
CA GLU A 259 18.14 12.60 -9.41
C GLU A 259 17.41 11.46 -8.70
N VAL A 260 16.63 10.67 -9.44
CA VAL A 260 15.82 9.59 -8.87
C VAL A 260 16.70 8.47 -8.28
N GLU A 261 17.78 8.10 -8.98
CA GLU A 261 18.73 7.07 -8.52
C GLU A 261 19.35 7.44 -7.16
N SER A 262 19.56 8.74 -6.90
CA SER A 262 20.13 9.20 -5.62
C SER A 262 19.16 9.14 -4.43
N LEU A 263 17.86 8.98 -4.67
CA LEU A 263 16.83 9.03 -3.62
C LEU A 263 16.50 7.67 -3.01
N TRP A 264 16.91 6.57 -3.65
CA TRP A 264 16.62 5.23 -3.18
C TRP A 264 17.76 4.24 -3.42
N LYS A 265 17.64 3.06 -2.83
CA LYS A 265 18.52 1.92 -3.06
C LYS A 265 17.72 0.78 -3.68
N VAL A 266 17.98 0.47 -4.93
CA VAL A 266 17.45 -0.75 -5.57
C VAL A 266 18.24 -1.96 -5.05
N CYS A 267 17.53 -2.98 -4.56
CA CYS A 267 18.09 -4.22 -4.03
C CYS A 267 17.46 -5.42 -4.73
N ASN A 268 18.25 -6.37 -5.21
CA ASN A 268 17.76 -7.60 -5.85
C ASN A 268 17.57 -8.74 -4.84
N THR A 269 18.14 -8.63 -3.64
CA THR A 269 18.09 -9.65 -2.59
C THR A 269 17.89 -9.03 -1.20
N ASN A 270 17.41 -9.83 -0.23
CA ASN A 270 17.30 -9.41 1.16
C ASN A 270 18.67 -9.04 1.75
N ALA A 271 19.73 -9.76 1.37
CA ALA A 271 21.08 -9.50 1.84
C ALA A 271 21.56 -8.09 1.46
N GLU A 272 21.35 -7.66 0.21
CA GLU A 272 21.68 -6.30 -0.23
C GLU A 272 20.93 -5.22 0.57
N ALA A 273 19.67 -5.47 0.89
CA ALA A 273 18.87 -4.55 1.70
C ALA A 273 19.38 -4.46 3.15
N LEU A 274 19.74 -5.59 3.76
CA LEU A 274 20.29 -5.64 5.11
C LEU A 274 21.67 -5.00 5.20
N ASP A 275 22.54 -5.27 4.23
CA ASP A 275 23.87 -4.67 4.15
C ASP A 275 23.76 -3.15 4.02
N TYR A 276 22.87 -2.67 3.13
CA TYR A 276 22.61 -1.23 2.98
C TYR A 276 22.13 -0.58 4.28
N LEU A 277 21.15 -1.19 4.97
CA LEU A 277 20.64 -0.66 6.23
C LEU A 277 21.68 -0.72 7.37
N SER A 278 22.47 -1.78 7.41
CA SER A 278 23.58 -1.95 8.35
C SER A 278 24.61 -0.84 8.16
N ASP A 279 25.02 -0.57 6.91
CA ASP A 279 25.96 0.49 6.59
C ASP A 279 25.37 1.88 6.86
N PHE A 280 24.13 2.14 6.41
CA PHE A 280 23.45 3.41 6.61
C PHE A 280 23.38 3.81 8.09
N TYR A 281 23.08 2.84 8.96
CA TYR A 281 23.01 3.04 10.41
C TYR A 281 24.30 2.75 11.17
N ASN A 282 25.40 2.43 10.47
CA ASN A 282 26.68 2.03 11.05
C ASN A 282 26.57 0.89 12.07
N LEU A 283 25.66 -0.06 11.82
CA LEU A 283 25.39 -1.22 12.66
C LEU A 283 26.38 -2.33 12.32
N ARG A 284 27.60 -2.27 12.83
CA ARG A 284 28.54 -3.40 12.69
C ARG A 284 27.96 -4.65 13.37
N ALA A 285 28.11 -5.80 12.73
CA ALA A 285 27.64 -7.11 13.18
C ALA A 285 28.12 -7.45 14.60
N VAL A 286 27.36 -7.05 15.61
CA VAL A 286 27.51 -7.58 16.97
C VAL A 286 26.97 -9.01 16.92
N ASP A 287 27.85 -9.98 17.15
CA ASP A 287 27.56 -11.40 17.42
C ASP A 287 27.20 -12.39 16.27
N ARG A 288 27.99 -12.42 15.19
CA ARG A 288 28.20 -13.70 14.46
C ARG A 288 29.29 -14.60 15.09
N GLY A 289 29.90 -14.18 16.21
CA GLY A 289 31.03 -14.87 16.85
C GLY A 289 30.71 -15.70 18.11
N ARG A 290 29.46 -15.76 18.57
CA ARG A 290 29.08 -16.57 19.76
C ARG A 290 28.77 -18.03 19.44
N ASN A 291 28.26 -18.34 18.25
CA ASN A 291 27.90 -19.72 17.89
C ASN A 291 29.08 -20.60 17.46
N GLU A 292 30.23 -20.04 17.05
CA GLU A 292 31.41 -20.87 16.73
C GLU A 292 32.22 -21.28 17.96
N LYS A 293 32.12 -20.55 19.08
CA LYS A 293 32.84 -20.89 20.30
C LYS A 293 32.17 -22.02 21.08
N GLU A 294 30.83 -22.13 21.06
CA GLU A 294 30.11 -23.24 21.71
C GLU A 294 30.23 -24.57 20.96
N VAL A 295 30.36 -24.54 19.63
CA VAL A 295 30.60 -25.75 18.82
C VAL A 295 32.05 -26.26 18.98
N ARG A 296 33.01 -25.37 19.26
CA ARG A 296 34.42 -25.78 19.48
C ARG A 296 34.71 -26.25 20.91
N THR A 297 33.97 -25.80 21.93
CA THR A 297 34.14 -26.32 23.30
C THR A 297 33.44 -27.65 23.53
N SER A 298 32.39 -27.99 22.76
CA SER A 298 31.71 -29.29 22.84
C SER A 298 32.48 -30.44 22.16
N HIS A 299 33.48 -30.15 21.33
CA HIS A 299 34.37 -31.17 20.72
C HIS A 299 35.70 -31.39 21.46
N LYS A 300 36.00 -30.65 22.54
CA LYS A 300 37.22 -30.85 23.34
C LYS A 300 37.03 -31.61 24.65
N THR A 301 35.81 -32.05 24.96
CA THR A 301 35.49 -32.78 26.20
C THR A 301 35.29 -34.29 25.98
N ILE A 302 35.51 -34.79 24.76
CA ILE A 302 35.49 -36.22 24.45
C ILE A 302 36.83 -36.59 23.82
N SER A 303 37.87 -36.68 24.65
CA SER A 303 39.17 -37.31 24.34
C SER A 303 39.84 -37.70 25.65
#